data_AF-A0A528AR69-F1
#
_entry.id   AF-A0A528AR69-F1
#
_cell.length_a   1.000
_cell.length_b   1.000
_cell.length_c   1.000
_cell.angle_alpha   90.00
_cell.angle_beta   90.00
_cell.angle_gamma   90.00
#
_symmetry.space_group_name_H-M   'P 1'
#
loop_
_entity.id
_entity.type
_entity.pdbx_description
1 polymer ?
#
loop_
_entity_poly.entity_id
_entity_poly.type
_entity_poly.pdbx_seq_one_letter_code
_entity_poly.pdbx_strand_id
1 'polypeptide(L)'
;MAELSPLRRRMIEDMTIRNLSPATQRSYVHAVAKFSRYCGRSPDRLDLEHVRAFQVHLVSTGISWPALNQTVCALRFFYGVTLGHAEIPERIAYARAPRTLPVVLSTDEVVRFLEAVSSLKTRTALTTAYAAGLRASETVGLKVGDIDSGRGVIRVEHGKGGKDRTVMLSAQLLRILRVYWRLAKPQGWLFPGRDANRPIDVQVLYSACRSARAAAGIDKRVTVHTLRHSFATHLLENGTDIRIIQVLLGHNNLSSTARYTKVSNGLIRRTTSPLDRLNIEVVPSG
;
A
#
# COMPACT_ATOMS: atom_id res chain seq x y z
N MET A 1 21.27 25.68 -6.61
CA MET A 1 20.94 24.24 -6.45
C MET A 1 22.26 23.51 -6.33
N ALA A 2 22.53 22.79 -5.23
CA ALA A 2 23.79 22.06 -5.09
C ALA A 2 23.93 21.04 -6.22
N GLU A 3 25.07 21.04 -6.92
CA GLU A 3 25.33 20.09 -8.00
C GLU A 3 25.24 18.65 -7.48
N LEU A 4 24.61 17.78 -8.29
CA LEU A 4 24.52 16.36 -8.00
C LEU A 4 25.92 15.75 -8.10
N SER A 5 26.38 15.07 -7.04
CA SER A 5 27.66 14.37 -7.08
C SER A 5 27.69 13.31 -8.19
N PRO A 6 28.84 13.04 -8.83
CA PRO A 6 28.96 12.04 -9.88
C PRO A 6 28.44 10.66 -9.46
N LEU A 7 28.72 10.27 -8.21
CA LEU A 7 28.26 9.02 -7.63
C LEU A 7 26.73 8.93 -7.51
N ARG A 8 26.08 10.03 -7.10
CA ARG A 8 24.61 10.08 -7.02
C ARG A 8 23.99 10.03 -8.42
N ARG A 9 24.60 10.70 -9.40
CA ARG A 9 24.14 10.67 -10.80
C ARG A 9 24.19 9.24 -11.36
N ARG A 10 25.33 8.56 -11.21
CA ARG A 10 25.51 7.16 -11.63
C ARG A 10 24.44 6.24 -11.02
N MET A 11 24.20 6.34 -9.72
CA MET A 11 23.17 5.54 -9.05
C MET A 11 21.77 5.79 -9.63
N ILE A 12 21.42 7.03 -9.97
CA ILE A 12 20.13 7.38 -10.59
C ILE A 12 20.03 6.79 -11.99
N GLU A 13 21.11 6.86 -12.79
CA GLU A 13 21.19 6.26 -14.13
C GLU A 13 21.03 4.74 -14.07
N ASP A 14 21.75 4.06 -13.16
CA ASP A 14 21.64 2.61 -12.94
C ASP A 14 20.20 2.19 -12.63
N MET A 15 19.52 2.97 -11.77
CA MET A 15 18.13 2.70 -11.42
C MET A 15 17.16 2.99 -12.58
N THR A 16 17.46 4.01 -13.39
CA THR A 16 16.64 4.40 -14.54
C THR A 16 16.71 3.35 -15.64
N ILE A 17 17.90 2.84 -15.96
CA ILE A 17 18.11 1.73 -16.93
C ILE A 17 17.34 0.48 -16.49
N ARG A 18 17.17 0.28 -15.18
CA ARG A 18 16.42 -0.85 -14.59
C ARG A 18 14.92 -0.58 -14.43
N ASN A 19 14.43 0.53 -14.96
CA ASN A 19 13.03 0.94 -14.89
C ASN A 19 12.49 1.00 -13.45
N LEU A 20 13.32 1.39 -12.48
CA LEU A 20 12.88 1.60 -11.11
C LEU A 20 12.07 2.90 -10.99
N SER A 21 10.95 2.84 -10.29
CA SER A 21 10.04 3.97 -10.15
C SER A 21 10.72 5.21 -9.54
N PRO A 22 10.31 6.44 -9.89
CA PRO A 22 10.87 7.66 -9.29
C PRO A 22 10.79 7.69 -7.76
N ALA A 23 9.76 7.07 -7.18
CA ALA A 23 9.63 6.93 -5.73
C ALA A 23 10.69 6.01 -5.14
N THR A 24 10.98 4.89 -5.80
CA THR A 24 12.07 3.97 -5.42
C THR A 24 13.43 4.66 -5.53
N GLN A 25 13.67 5.38 -6.62
CA GLN A 25 14.91 6.13 -6.81
C GLN A 25 15.18 7.12 -5.69
N ARG A 26 14.18 7.95 -5.35
CA ARG A 26 14.26 8.89 -4.21
C ARG A 26 14.51 8.17 -2.90
N SER A 27 13.81 7.06 -2.64
CA SER A 27 13.97 6.27 -1.42
C SER A 27 15.38 5.70 -1.29
N TYR A 28 15.95 5.18 -2.37
CA TYR A 28 17.28 4.57 -2.37
C TYR A 28 18.38 5.62 -2.20
N VAL A 29 18.30 6.73 -2.96
CA VAL A 29 19.23 7.86 -2.81
C VAL A 29 19.17 8.42 -1.39
N HIS A 30 17.98 8.54 -0.81
CA HIS A 30 17.83 9.01 0.57
C HIS A 30 18.48 8.06 1.58
N ALA A 31 18.31 6.75 1.42
CA ALA A 31 18.91 5.73 2.28
C ALA A 31 20.45 5.78 2.22
N VAL A 32 21.04 5.82 1.02
CA VAL A 32 22.49 5.93 0.83
C VAL A 32 23.02 7.26 1.38
N ALA A 33 22.29 8.36 1.18
CA ALA A 33 22.66 9.65 1.75
C ALA A 33 22.59 9.65 3.30
N LYS A 34 21.61 8.96 3.90
CA LYS A 34 21.52 8.80 5.36
C LYS A 34 22.69 7.99 5.90
N PHE A 35 23.07 6.91 5.21
CA PHE A 35 24.24 6.11 5.54
C PHE A 35 25.54 6.92 5.49
N SER A 36 25.77 7.63 4.38
CA SER A 36 26.95 8.51 4.23
C SER A 36 27.02 9.59 5.31
N ARG A 37 25.88 10.22 5.66
CA ARG A 37 25.82 11.21 6.75
C ARG A 37 26.17 10.60 8.11
N TYR A 38 25.69 9.38 8.40
CA TYR A 38 26.00 8.69 9.65
C TYR A 38 27.50 8.42 9.81
N CYS A 39 28.18 7.99 8.74
CA CYS A 39 29.62 7.71 8.78
C CYS A 39 30.51 8.94 8.56
N GLY A 40 29.94 10.08 8.18
CA GLY A 40 30.69 11.31 7.87
C GLY A 40 31.65 11.18 6.67
N ARG A 41 31.45 10.19 5.81
CA ARG A 41 32.33 9.86 4.68
C ARG A 41 31.51 9.49 3.44
N SER A 42 32.18 9.57 2.28
CA SER A 42 31.58 9.18 1.00
C SER A 42 31.24 7.68 1.02
N PRO A 43 30.05 7.26 0.53
CA PRO A 43 29.57 5.88 0.73
C PRO A 43 30.34 4.82 -0.07
N ASP A 44 31.07 5.23 -1.11
CA ASP A 44 32.03 4.40 -1.86
C ASP A 44 33.29 4.03 -1.08
N ARG A 45 33.58 4.72 0.03
CA ARG A 45 34.73 4.45 0.92
C ARG A 45 34.37 3.67 2.18
N LEU A 46 33.14 3.17 2.25
CA LEU A 46 32.61 2.47 3.41
C LEU A 46 32.52 0.97 3.12
N ASP A 47 32.71 0.16 4.16
CA ASP A 47 32.71 -1.30 4.07
C ASP A 47 31.51 -1.91 4.82
N LEU A 48 31.53 -3.24 4.96
CA LEU A 48 30.49 -4.00 5.63
C LEU A 48 30.38 -3.71 7.14
N GLU A 49 31.48 -3.38 7.82
CA GLU A 49 31.43 -3.04 9.24
C GLU A 49 30.73 -1.70 9.44
N HIS A 50 30.94 -0.74 8.53
CA HIS A 50 30.18 0.51 8.53
C HIS A 50 28.68 0.28 8.28
N VAL A 51 28.34 -0.61 7.33
CA VAL A 51 26.94 -0.99 7.08
C VAL A 51 26.32 -1.62 8.32
N ARG A 52 27.03 -2.53 8.99
CA ARG A 52 26.58 -3.18 10.23
C ARG A 52 26.38 -2.17 11.35
N ALA A 53 27.34 -1.28 11.59
CA ALA A 53 27.23 -0.21 12.59
C ALA A 53 26.01 0.69 12.32
N PHE A 54 25.79 1.05 11.04
CA PHE A 54 24.62 1.81 10.65
C PHE A 54 23.30 1.06 10.88
N GLN A 55 23.24 -0.24 10.56
CA GLN A 55 22.05 -1.05 10.85
C GLN A 55 21.74 -1.11 12.35
N VAL A 56 22.77 -1.30 13.20
CA VAL A 56 22.62 -1.29 14.66
C VAL A 56 22.12 0.07 15.15
N HIS A 57 22.67 1.17 14.63
CA HIS A 57 22.20 2.52 14.95
C HIS A 57 20.74 2.76 14.52
N LEU A 58 20.35 2.29 13.33
CA LEU A 58 18.96 2.41 12.89
C LEU A 58 17.99 1.62 13.80
N VAL A 59 18.38 0.44 14.25
CA VAL A 59 17.59 -0.34 15.21
C VAL A 59 17.52 0.35 16.57
N SER A 60 18.63 0.90 17.08
CA SER A 60 18.64 1.60 18.38
C SER A 60 17.81 2.89 18.39
N THR A 61 17.66 3.54 17.24
CA THR A 61 16.78 4.71 17.06
C THR A 61 15.30 4.33 16.86
N GLY A 62 14.93 3.05 16.94
CA GLY A 62 13.54 2.60 16.87
C GLY A 62 12.96 2.57 15.46
N ILE A 63 13.78 2.42 14.41
CA ILE A 63 13.26 2.29 13.04
C ILE A 63 12.33 1.06 12.92
N SER A 64 11.27 1.17 12.12
CA SER A 64 10.46 0.01 11.78
C SER A 64 11.22 -1.00 10.91
N TRP A 65 10.98 -2.30 11.11
CA TRP A 65 11.59 -3.37 10.30
C TRP A 65 11.42 -3.21 8.78
N PRO A 66 10.24 -2.81 8.24
CA PRO A 66 10.10 -2.55 6.80
C PRO A 66 10.98 -1.40 6.30
N ALA A 67 11.13 -0.34 7.09
CA ALA A 67 11.98 0.79 6.72
C ALA A 67 13.48 0.43 6.78
N LEU A 68 13.88 -0.43 7.74
CA LEU A 68 15.22 -1.02 7.75
C LEU A 68 15.46 -1.87 6.51
N ASN A 69 14.53 -2.76 6.16
CA ASN A 69 14.66 -3.61 4.97
C ASN A 69 14.68 -2.80 3.66
N GLN A 70 13.95 -1.68 3.58
CA GLN A 70 14.05 -0.75 2.46
C GLN A 70 15.45 -0.11 2.37
N THR A 71 16.04 0.24 3.51
CA THR A 71 17.42 0.75 3.58
C THR A 71 18.41 -0.32 3.14
N VAL A 72 18.24 -1.57 3.59
CA VAL A 72 19.07 -2.71 3.18
C VAL A 72 19.00 -2.92 1.67
N CYS A 73 17.81 -2.89 1.06
CA CYS A 73 17.68 -2.99 -0.39
C CYS A 73 18.45 -1.88 -1.12
N ALA A 74 18.38 -0.65 -0.62
CA ALA A 74 19.11 0.47 -1.21
C ALA A 74 20.63 0.30 -1.12
N LEU A 75 21.16 -0.14 0.03
CA LEU A 75 22.58 -0.39 0.22
C LEU A 75 23.08 -1.56 -0.63
N ARG A 76 22.31 -2.66 -0.69
CA ARG A 76 22.60 -3.80 -1.56
C ARG A 76 22.63 -3.40 -3.04
N PHE A 77 21.68 -2.57 -3.48
CA PHE A 77 21.69 -2.03 -4.84
C PHE A 77 22.92 -1.15 -5.08
N PHE A 78 23.23 -0.24 -4.16
CA PHE A 78 24.36 0.66 -4.27
C PHE A 78 25.70 -0.09 -4.39
N TYR A 79 25.98 -1.03 -3.47
CA TYR A 79 27.22 -1.80 -3.52
C TYR A 79 27.27 -2.78 -4.71
N GLY A 80 26.17 -3.48 -4.99
CA GLY A 80 26.15 -4.51 -6.02
C GLY A 80 26.09 -3.99 -7.44
N VAL A 81 25.28 -2.95 -7.67
CA VAL A 81 25.03 -2.41 -9.01
C VAL A 81 25.90 -1.20 -9.28
N THR A 82 25.83 -0.18 -8.41
CA THR A 82 26.51 1.10 -8.67
C THR A 82 28.02 1.01 -8.48
N LEU A 83 28.48 0.29 -7.46
CA LEU A 83 29.91 0.08 -7.22
C LEU A 83 30.45 -1.22 -7.84
N GLY A 84 29.59 -2.16 -8.24
CA GLY A 84 29.99 -3.40 -8.90
C GLY A 84 30.59 -4.47 -7.97
N HIS A 85 30.36 -4.40 -6.66
CA HIS A 85 30.82 -5.43 -5.72
C HIS A 85 29.83 -6.60 -5.65
N ALA A 86 30.17 -7.74 -6.23
CA ALA A 86 29.27 -8.90 -6.27
C ALA A 86 28.95 -9.50 -4.88
N GLU A 87 29.94 -9.57 -3.98
CA GLU A 87 29.80 -10.28 -2.71
C GLU A 87 29.20 -9.44 -1.57
N ILE A 88 29.43 -8.12 -1.56
CA ILE A 88 29.00 -7.22 -0.48
C ILE A 88 27.48 -7.29 -0.28
N PRO A 89 26.63 -7.21 -1.31
CA PRO A 89 25.19 -7.26 -1.15
C PRO A 89 24.74 -8.48 -0.35
N GLU A 90 25.26 -9.67 -0.64
CA GLU A 90 24.86 -10.93 0.01
C GLU A 90 25.13 -10.93 1.52
N ARG A 91 26.22 -10.28 1.94
CA ARG A 91 26.61 -10.17 3.35
C ARG A 91 25.81 -9.12 4.12
N ILE A 92 25.08 -8.23 3.44
CA ILE A 92 24.16 -7.29 4.10
C ILE A 92 22.87 -8.02 4.48
N ALA A 93 22.71 -8.26 5.78
CA ALA A 93 21.58 -9.00 6.34
C ALA A 93 20.26 -8.21 6.27
N TYR A 94 19.18 -8.91 5.92
CA TYR A 94 17.81 -8.44 6.11
C TYR A 94 17.36 -8.65 7.55
N ALA A 95 16.53 -7.73 8.05
CA ALA A 95 15.86 -7.95 9.31
C ALA A 95 14.64 -8.85 9.15
N ARG A 96 14.49 -9.81 10.07
CA ARG A 96 13.27 -10.61 10.19
C ARG A 96 12.17 -9.75 10.80
N ALA A 97 11.24 -9.31 9.96
CA ALA A 97 10.06 -8.58 10.42
C ALA A 97 8.96 -9.58 10.86
N PRO A 98 8.43 -9.47 12.10
CA PRO A 98 7.23 -10.20 12.49
C PRO A 98 6.08 -9.88 11.53
N ARG A 99 5.39 -10.91 11.04
CA ARG A 99 4.24 -10.73 10.16
C ARG A 99 3.01 -10.40 11.01
N THR A 100 2.61 -9.13 11.04
CA THR A 100 1.35 -8.73 11.66
C THR A 100 0.17 -8.97 10.72
N LEU A 101 -0.97 -9.31 11.30
CA LEU A 101 -2.22 -9.41 10.54
C LEU A 101 -2.64 -8.01 10.05
N PRO A 102 -3.20 -7.89 8.83
CA PRO A 102 -3.76 -6.62 8.37
C PRO A 102 -4.84 -6.13 9.32
N VAL A 103 -4.82 -4.83 9.60
CA VAL A 103 -5.93 -4.17 10.28
C VAL A 103 -7.10 -4.07 9.31
N VAL A 104 -8.25 -4.58 9.73
CA VAL A 104 -9.52 -4.54 8.98
C VAL A 104 -10.55 -3.78 9.81
N LEU A 105 -11.22 -2.82 9.16
CA LEU A 105 -12.41 -2.16 9.68
C LEU A 105 -13.66 -3.01 9.39
N SER A 106 -14.59 -3.08 10.35
CA SER A 106 -15.94 -3.58 10.14
C SER A 106 -16.73 -2.67 9.20
N THR A 107 -17.87 -3.14 8.71
CA THR A 107 -18.78 -2.34 7.87
C THR A 107 -19.21 -1.03 8.56
N ASP A 108 -19.55 -1.08 9.84
CA ASP A 108 -19.98 0.10 10.62
C ASP A 108 -18.82 1.07 10.85
N GLU A 109 -17.61 0.55 11.11
CA GLU A 109 -16.41 1.38 11.19
C GLU A 109 -16.12 2.07 9.85
N VAL A 110 -16.32 1.40 8.71
CA VAL A 110 -16.16 2.01 7.38
C VAL A 110 -17.17 3.12 7.15
N VAL A 111 -18.44 2.92 7.48
CA VAL A 111 -19.49 3.95 7.33
C VAL A 111 -19.14 5.17 8.18
N ARG A 112 -18.93 5.00 9.49
CA ARG A 112 -18.54 6.09 10.40
C ARG A 112 -17.29 6.82 9.92
N PHE A 113 -16.28 6.08 9.46
CA PHE A 113 -15.04 6.66 8.95
C PHE A 113 -15.28 7.53 7.70
N LEU A 114 -16.04 7.04 6.71
CA LEU A 114 -16.28 7.77 5.47
C LEU A 114 -17.17 9.00 5.70
N GLU A 115 -18.17 8.91 6.57
CA GLU A 115 -19.03 10.03 6.94
C GLU A 115 -18.25 11.12 7.68
N ALA A 116 -17.27 10.76 8.51
CA ALA A 116 -16.40 11.70 9.21
C ALA A 116 -15.43 12.49 8.29
N VAL A 117 -15.29 12.11 7.01
CA VAL A 117 -14.44 12.86 6.06
C VAL A 117 -15.15 14.13 5.63
N SER A 118 -14.67 15.31 6.04
CA SER A 118 -15.37 16.59 5.82
C SER A 118 -15.44 17.05 4.35
N SER A 119 -14.34 16.92 3.59
CA SER A 119 -14.30 17.38 2.20
C SER A 119 -15.00 16.40 1.26
N LEU A 120 -15.97 16.89 0.48
CA LEU A 120 -16.69 16.11 -0.53
C LEU A 120 -15.74 15.35 -1.47
N LYS A 121 -14.66 16.00 -1.92
CA LYS A 121 -13.68 15.42 -2.84
C LYS A 121 -12.92 14.26 -2.20
N THR A 122 -12.36 14.46 -1.00
CA THR A 122 -11.60 13.38 -0.34
C THR A 122 -12.51 12.28 0.18
N ARG A 123 -13.72 12.60 0.63
CA ARG A 123 -14.76 11.62 0.98
C ARG A 123 -15.04 10.72 -0.21
N THR A 124 -15.35 11.31 -1.36
CA THR A 124 -15.62 10.56 -2.60
C THR A 124 -14.42 9.73 -3.05
N ALA A 125 -13.20 10.27 -2.96
CA ALA A 125 -11.98 9.54 -3.28
C ALA A 125 -11.77 8.31 -2.36
N LEU A 126 -11.93 8.47 -1.05
CA LEU A 126 -11.79 7.38 -0.09
C LEU A 126 -12.91 6.33 -0.21
N THR A 127 -14.15 6.77 -0.48
CA THR A 127 -15.27 5.88 -0.82
C THR A 127 -14.97 5.06 -2.07
N THR A 128 -14.44 5.71 -3.12
CA THR A 128 -14.02 5.03 -4.36
C THR A 128 -12.91 4.03 -4.08
N ALA A 129 -11.92 4.40 -3.26
CA ALA A 129 -10.82 3.52 -2.89
C ALA A 129 -11.29 2.25 -2.15
N TYR A 130 -12.25 2.39 -1.22
CA TYR A 130 -12.88 1.26 -0.56
C TYR A 130 -13.72 0.44 -1.54
N ALA A 131 -14.66 1.05 -2.26
CA ALA A 131 -15.64 0.35 -3.08
C ALA A 131 -15.05 -0.40 -4.29
N ALA A 132 -13.89 0.06 -4.80
CA ALA A 132 -13.20 -0.58 -5.92
C ALA A 132 -11.84 -1.19 -5.53
N GLY A 133 -11.51 -1.22 -4.24
CA GLY A 133 -10.26 -1.79 -3.73
C GLY A 133 -9.01 -1.17 -4.37
N LEU A 134 -8.95 0.17 -4.50
CA LEU A 134 -7.84 0.88 -5.18
C LEU A 134 -6.65 1.17 -4.26
N ARG A 135 -5.46 1.35 -4.84
CA ARG A 135 -4.29 1.88 -4.11
C ARG A 135 -4.41 3.40 -4.04
N ALA A 136 -3.76 4.03 -3.08
CA ALA A 136 -3.81 5.50 -2.97
C ALA A 136 -3.36 6.20 -4.27
N SER A 137 -2.30 5.70 -4.91
CA SER A 137 -1.83 6.22 -6.21
C SER A 137 -2.82 5.99 -7.35
N GLU A 138 -3.51 4.85 -7.35
CA GLU A 138 -4.54 4.52 -8.35
C GLU A 138 -5.76 5.44 -8.15
N THR A 139 -6.19 5.64 -6.90
CA THR A 139 -7.32 6.53 -6.57
C THR A 139 -7.09 7.96 -7.01
N VAL A 140 -5.94 8.55 -6.69
CA VAL A 140 -5.65 9.94 -7.10
C VAL A 140 -5.43 10.05 -8.60
N GLY A 141 -4.96 8.98 -9.23
CA GLY A 141 -4.69 8.92 -10.67
C GLY A 141 -5.91 8.61 -11.54
N LEU A 142 -7.12 8.50 -10.98
CA LEU A 142 -8.32 8.30 -11.79
C LEU A 142 -8.67 9.56 -12.58
N LYS A 143 -9.03 9.38 -13.84
CA LYS A 143 -9.59 10.37 -14.75
C LYS A 143 -11.11 10.18 -14.84
N VAL A 144 -11.82 11.22 -15.28
CA VAL A 144 -13.27 11.15 -15.51
C VAL A 144 -13.59 10.08 -16.56
N GLY A 145 -12.78 9.99 -17.62
CA GLY A 145 -12.93 9.00 -18.69
C GLY A 145 -12.65 7.56 -18.28
N ASP A 146 -12.08 7.31 -17.10
CA ASP A 146 -11.84 5.95 -16.61
C ASP A 146 -13.12 5.27 -16.09
N ILE A 147 -14.19 6.04 -15.86
CA ILE A 147 -15.47 5.56 -15.35
C ILE A 147 -16.37 5.11 -16.50
N ASP A 148 -16.39 3.82 -16.77
CA ASP A 148 -17.29 3.21 -17.75
C ASP A 148 -18.59 2.78 -17.07
N SER A 149 -19.57 3.69 -17.08
CA SER A 149 -20.89 3.41 -16.51
C SER A 149 -21.75 2.45 -17.33
N GLY A 150 -21.44 2.26 -18.63
CA GLY A 150 -22.16 1.35 -19.51
C GLY A 150 -21.77 -0.11 -19.24
N ARG A 151 -20.49 -0.36 -18.99
CA ARG A 151 -19.96 -1.69 -18.63
C ARG A 151 -19.91 -1.94 -17.13
N GLY A 152 -20.15 -0.92 -16.30
CA GLY A 152 -20.11 -1.05 -14.83
C GLY A 152 -18.69 -1.30 -14.32
N VAL A 153 -17.70 -0.64 -14.90
CA VAL A 153 -16.29 -0.82 -14.53
C VAL A 153 -15.50 0.49 -14.43
N ILE A 154 -14.37 0.43 -13.73
CA ILE A 154 -13.38 1.51 -13.66
C ILE A 154 -12.09 0.99 -14.29
N ARG A 155 -11.53 1.74 -15.24
CA ARG A 155 -10.20 1.48 -15.79
C ARG A 155 -9.15 2.05 -14.84
N VAL A 156 -8.15 1.25 -14.49
CA VAL A 156 -7.02 1.67 -13.66
C VAL A 156 -5.76 1.58 -14.49
N GLU A 157 -5.28 2.73 -14.94
CA GLU A 157 -4.04 2.86 -15.69
C GLU A 157 -2.81 2.80 -14.76
N HIS A 158 -1.69 2.28 -15.26
CA HIS A 158 -0.40 2.28 -14.55
C HIS A 158 -0.42 1.62 -13.16
N GLY A 159 -1.12 0.49 -13.01
CA GLY A 159 -1.02 -0.34 -11.80
C GLY A 159 0.42 -0.80 -11.51
N LYS A 160 0.71 -1.28 -10.29
CA LYS A 160 2.03 -1.82 -9.89
C LYS A 160 2.60 -2.76 -10.98
N GLY A 161 3.73 -2.37 -11.57
CA GLY A 161 4.38 -3.10 -12.67
C GLY A 161 3.98 -2.63 -14.08
N GLY A 162 3.29 -1.48 -14.21
CA GLY A 162 2.90 -0.90 -15.49
C GLY A 162 1.74 -1.61 -16.18
N LYS A 163 0.99 -2.45 -15.45
CA LYS A 163 -0.15 -3.20 -16.01
C LYS A 163 -1.46 -2.47 -15.70
N ASP A 164 -2.21 -2.21 -16.76
CA ASP A 164 -3.58 -1.76 -16.66
C ASP A 164 -4.45 -2.89 -16.10
N ARG A 165 -5.49 -2.53 -15.34
CA ARG A 165 -6.53 -3.46 -14.95
C ARG A 165 -7.89 -2.78 -14.90
N THR A 166 -8.92 -3.59 -14.94
CA THR A 166 -10.30 -3.16 -14.77
C THR A 166 -10.81 -3.62 -13.42
N VAL A 167 -11.50 -2.74 -12.69
CA VAL A 167 -12.13 -3.04 -11.40
C VAL A 167 -13.62 -2.74 -11.45
N MET A 168 -14.38 -3.31 -10.51
CA MET A 168 -15.84 -3.13 -10.46
C MET A 168 -16.25 -1.68 -10.17
N LEU A 169 -17.35 -1.25 -10.76
CA LEU A 169 -18.07 -0.02 -10.41
C LEU A 169 -19.46 -0.41 -9.88
N SER A 170 -19.65 -0.40 -8.56
CA SER A 170 -20.96 -0.70 -8.00
C SER A 170 -21.98 0.39 -8.36
N ALA A 171 -23.25 0.03 -8.48
CA ALA A 171 -24.33 0.98 -8.76
C ALA A 171 -24.41 2.10 -7.71
N GLN A 172 -24.11 1.78 -6.44
CA GLN A 172 -24.03 2.77 -5.37
C GLN A 172 -22.86 3.74 -5.57
N LEU A 173 -21.67 3.23 -5.90
CA LEU A 173 -20.52 4.09 -6.18
C LEU A 173 -20.79 5.01 -7.38
N LEU A 174 -21.40 4.49 -8.45
CA LEU A 174 -21.79 5.30 -9.60
C LEU A 174 -22.75 6.43 -9.24
N ARG A 175 -23.74 6.18 -8.36
CA ARG A 175 -24.63 7.25 -7.86
C ARG A 175 -23.85 8.33 -7.11
N ILE A 176 -22.92 7.94 -6.23
CA ILE A 176 -22.07 8.87 -5.47
C ILE A 176 -21.18 9.68 -6.42
N LEU A 177 -20.54 9.03 -7.40
CA LEU A 177 -19.70 9.70 -8.39
C LEU A 177 -20.49 10.68 -9.27
N ARG A 178 -21.74 10.37 -9.63
CA ARG A 178 -22.62 11.28 -10.37
C ARG A 178 -22.97 12.52 -9.56
N VAL A 179 -23.29 12.36 -8.27
CA VAL A 179 -23.54 13.50 -7.36
C VAL A 179 -22.29 14.36 -7.24
N TYR A 180 -21.13 13.73 -7.00
CA TYR A 180 -19.84 14.42 -6.95
C TYR A 180 -19.54 15.17 -8.25
N TRP A 181 -19.73 14.55 -9.40
CA TRP A 181 -19.46 15.16 -10.71
C TRP A 181 -20.35 16.39 -10.95
N ARG A 182 -21.62 16.35 -10.57
CA ARG A 182 -22.53 17.51 -10.70
C ARG A 182 -22.11 18.69 -9.82
N LEU A 183 -21.62 18.41 -8.61
CA LEU A 183 -21.22 19.44 -7.65
C LEU A 183 -19.82 20.01 -7.92
N ALA A 184 -18.86 19.16 -8.27
CA ALA A 184 -17.45 19.54 -8.44
C ALA A 184 -17.04 19.78 -9.90
N LYS A 185 -17.82 19.28 -10.87
CA LYS A 185 -17.60 19.41 -12.32
C LYS A 185 -16.16 19.15 -12.80
N PRO A 186 -15.51 18.03 -12.39
CA PRO A 186 -14.16 17.71 -12.86
C PRO A 186 -14.15 17.45 -14.38
N GLN A 187 -13.10 17.92 -15.07
CA GLN A 187 -12.99 17.83 -16.54
C GLN A 187 -11.92 16.84 -17.02
N GLY A 188 -10.84 16.65 -16.26
CA GLY A 188 -9.75 15.73 -16.60
C GLY A 188 -9.58 14.66 -15.54
N TRP A 189 -8.85 15.00 -14.48
CA TRP A 189 -8.74 14.16 -13.29
C TRP A 189 -10.08 14.06 -12.58
N LEU A 190 -10.45 12.85 -12.16
CA LEU A 190 -11.65 12.63 -11.36
C LEU A 190 -11.52 13.37 -10.02
N PHE A 191 -10.33 13.39 -9.42
CA PHE A 191 -10.04 14.13 -8.20
C PHE A 191 -8.90 15.14 -8.43
N PRO A 192 -9.20 16.34 -8.95
CA PRO A 192 -8.16 17.33 -9.28
C PRO A 192 -7.52 17.95 -8.02
N GLY A 193 -6.28 18.41 -8.17
CA GLY A 193 -5.52 19.15 -7.16
C GLY A 193 -6.00 20.59 -7.00
N ARG A 194 -5.11 21.47 -6.52
CA ARG A 194 -5.34 22.93 -6.58
C ARG A 194 -5.24 23.43 -8.01
N ASP A 195 -4.25 22.91 -8.75
CA ASP A 195 -4.15 22.99 -10.19
C ASP A 195 -5.01 21.88 -10.80
N ALA A 196 -5.98 22.25 -11.64
CA ALA A 196 -6.91 21.32 -12.27
C ALA A 196 -6.20 20.35 -13.24
N ASN A 197 -5.02 20.70 -13.73
CA ASN A 197 -4.21 19.87 -14.63
C ASN A 197 -3.45 18.77 -13.87
N ARG A 198 -3.46 18.79 -12.54
CA ARG A 198 -2.79 17.79 -11.70
C ARG A 198 -3.80 17.04 -10.84
N PRO A 199 -3.54 15.75 -10.54
CA PRO A 199 -4.35 15.03 -9.57
C PRO A 199 -4.13 15.59 -8.17
N ILE A 200 -5.06 15.27 -7.26
CA ILE A 200 -4.87 15.53 -5.82
C ILE A 200 -3.63 14.77 -5.32
N ASP A 201 -2.83 15.40 -4.45
CA ASP A 201 -1.67 14.73 -3.88
C ASP A 201 -2.12 13.61 -2.92
N VAL A 202 -1.43 12.47 -2.97
CA VAL A 202 -1.69 11.31 -2.09
C VAL A 202 -1.61 11.70 -0.61
N GLN A 203 -0.76 12.66 -0.25
CA GLN A 203 -0.67 13.19 1.12
C GLN A 203 -1.98 13.81 1.60
N VAL A 204 -2.79 14.37 0.70
CA VAL A 204 -4.11 14.89 1.06
C VAL A 204 -5.04 13.75 1.48
N LEU A 205 -5.00 12.60 0.79
CA LEU A 205 -5.75 11.42 1.23
C LEU A 205 -5.24 10.90 2.59
N TYR A 206 -3.92 10.87 2.81
CA TYR A 206 -3.36 10.46 4.10
C TYR A 206 -3.75 11.40 5.23
N SER A 207 -3.77 12.71 4.98
CA SER A 207 -4.27 13.69 5.94
C SER A 207 -5.74 13.52 6.22
N ALA A 208 -6.56 13.33 5.19
CA ALA A 208 -7.98 13.06 5.33
C ALA A 208 -8.25 11.79 6.16
N CYS A 209 -7.47 10.72 5.95
CA CYS A 209 -7.58 9.51 6.79
C CYS A 209 -7.27 9.79 8.26
N ARG A 210 -6.22 10.58 8.56
CA ARG A 210 -5.87 10.90 9.96
C ARG A 210 -6.98 11.70 10.64
N SER A 211 -7.48 12.73 9.97
CA SER A 211 -8.55 13.59 10.50
C SER A 211 -9.86 12.82 10.67
N ALA A 212 -10.27 12.04 9.66
CA ALA A 212 -11.50 11.26 9.71
C ALA A 212 -11.45 10.14 10.76
N ARG A 213 -10.28 9.49 10.95
CA ARG A 213 -10.09 8.50 12.02
C ARG A 213 -10.32 9.12 13.40
N ALA A 214 -9.74 10.30 13.64
CA ALA A 214 -9.90 11.00 14.90
C ALA A 214 -11.35 11.42 15.13
N ALA A 215 -12.00 11.99 14.11
CA ALA A 215 -13.40 12.41 14.18
C ALA A 215 -14.39 11.23 14.33
N ALA A 216 -14.08 10.07 13.75
CA ALA A 216 -14.91 8.87 13.87
C ALA A 216 -14.69 8.08 15.17
N GLY A 217 -13.74 8.48 16.03
CA GLY A 217 -13.41 7.76 17.27
C GLY A 217 -12.92 6.32 17.01
N ILE A 218 -12.07 6.13 15.99
CA ILE A 218 -11.54 4.80 15.65
C ILE A 218 -10.10 4.66 16.15
N ASP A 219 -9.88 3.72 17.08
CA ASP A 219 -8.56 3.45 17.66
C ASP A 219 -7.60 2.84 16.64
N LYS A 220 -8.12 1.97 15.77
CA LYS A 220 -7.37 1.33 14.69
C LYS A 220 -6.75 2.37 13.77
N ARG A 221 -5.50 2.16 13.37
CA ARG A 221 -4.86 3.01 12.35
C ARG A 221 -5.56 2.82 10.99
N VAL A 222 -6.21 3.88 10.51
CA VAL A 222 -6.88 3.89 9.19
C VAL A 222 -6.03 4.59 8.15
N THR A 223 -5.83 3.91 7.02
CA THR A 223 -5.17 4.41 5.81
C THR A 223 -5.93 3.91 4.58
N VAL A 224 -5.59 4.39 3.38
CA VAL A 224 -6.13 3.83 2.13
C VAL A 224 -5.85 2.33 2.00
N HIS A 225 -4.71 1.86 2.52
CA HIS A 225 -4.41 0.42 2.56
C HIS A 225 -5.32 -0.34 3.53
N THR A 226 -5.67 0.24 4.67
CA THR A 226 -6.66 -0.33 5.60
C THR A 226 -8.01 -0.49 4.90
N LEU A 227 -8.48 0.53 4.17
CA LEU A 227 -9.73 0.44 3.40
C LEU A 227 -9.68 -0.65 2.33
N ARG A 228 -8.55 -0.75 1.60
CA ARG A 228 -8.34 -1.81 0.61
C ARG A 228 -8.36 -3.20 1.26
N HIS A 229 -7.77 -3.35 2.43
CA HIS A 229 -7.80 -4.60 3.18
C HIS A 229 -9.21 -4.95 3.64
N SER A 230 -9.97 -3.98 4.17
CA SER A 230 -11.39 -4.16 4.49
C SER A 230 -12.21 -4.60 3.28
N PHE A 231 -12.06 -3.94 2.13
CA PHE A 231 -12.74 -4.34 0.90
C PHE A 231 -12.48 -5.81 0.55
N ALA A 232 -11.21 -6.22 0.58
CA ALA A 232 -10.83 -7.58 0.26
C ALA A 232 -11.40 -8.61 1.24
N THR A 233 -11.33 -8.31 2.54
CA THR A 233 -11.89 -9.18 3.59
C THR A 233 -13.41 -9.26 3.48
N HIS A 234 -14.11 -8.16 3.23
CA HIS A 234 -15.56 -8.15 3.07
C HIS A 234 -16.02 -8.93 1.83
N LEU A 235 -15.32 -8.82 0.70
CA LEU A 235 -15.60 -9.67 -0.47
C LEU A 235 -15.46 -11.15 -0.14
N LEU A 236 -14.39 -11.50 0.57
CA LEU A 236 -14.12 -12.88 0.98
C LEU A 236 -15.18 -13.38 1.97
N GLU A 237 -15.60 -12.55 2.93
CA GLU A 237 -16.67 -12.84 3.88
C GLU A 237 -18.04 -13.02 3.23
N ASN A 238 -18.26 -12.37 2.08
CA ASN A 238 -19.45 -12.54 1.26
C ASN A 238 -19.33 -13.71 0.26
N GLY A 239 -18.31 -14.55 0.39
CA GLY A 239 -18.14 -15.76 -0.42
C GLY A 239 -17.52 -15.53 -1.80
N THR A 240 -16.93 -14.36 -2.06
CA THR A 240 -16.24 -14.11 -3.34
C THR A 240 -14.97 -14.96 -3.42
N ASP A 241 -14.77 -15.63 -4.56
CA ASP A 241 -13.60 -16.47 -4.81
C ASP A 241 -12.28 -15.68 -4.69
N ILE A 242 -11.29 -16.28 -4.04
CA ILE A 242 -10.00 -15.65 -3.76
C ILE A 242 -9.20 -15.27 -5.01
N ARG A 243 -9.35 -16.01 -6.13
CA ARG A 243 -8.76 -15.68 -7.43
C ARG A 243 -9.41 -14.43 -8.01
N ILE A 244 -10.73 -14.29 -7.88
CA ILE A 244 -11.44 -13.07 -8.31
C ILE A 244 -10.93 -11.87 -7.51
N ILE A 245 -10.82 -12.00 -6.19
CA ILE A 245 -10.26 -10.95 -5.32
C ILE A 245 -8.81 -10.63 -5.72
N GLN A 246 -7.99 -11.63 -6.05
CA GLN A 246 -6.61 -11.42 -6.50
C GLN A 246 -6.55 -10.57 -7.79
N VAL A 247 -7.40 -10.88 -8.78
CA VAL A 247 -7.48 -10.16 -10.05
C VAL A 247 -7.93 -8.72 -9.82
N LEU A 248 -9.00 -8.51 -9.06
CA LEU A 248 -9.52 -7.17 -8.71
C LEU A 248 -8.47 -6.31 -8.01
N LEU A 249 -7.69 -6.92 -7.10
CA LEU A 249 -6.62 -6.23 -6.39
C LEU A 249 -5.29 -6.19 -7.19
N GLY A 250 -5.23 -6.76 -8.39
CA GLY A 250 -4.02 -6.86 -9.22
C GLY A 250 -2.80 -7.28 -8.41
N HIS A 251 -2.95 -8.37 -7.65
CA HIS A 251 -1.86 -9.01 -6.92
C HIS A 251 -1.16 -10.01 -7.85
N ASN A 252 0.15 -9.82 -8.06
CA ASN A 252 0.96 -10.75 -8.86
C ASN A 252 1.19 -12.11 -8.18
N ASN A 253 0.96 -12.20 -6.87
CA ASN A 253 1.14 -13.43 -6.11
C ASN A 253 -0.07 -13.66 -5.20
N LEU A 254 -0.62 -14.87 -5.26
CA LEU A 254 -1.74 -15.32 -4.43
C LEU A 254 -1.42 -15.21 -2.94
N SER A 255 -0.15 -15.32 -2.52
CA SER A 255 0.27 -15.13 -1.12
C SER A 255 -0.11 -13.77 -0.53
N SER A 256 -0.23 -12.73 -1.37
CA SER A 256 -0.68 -11.39 -0.95
C SER A 256 -2.19 -11.36 -0.68
N THR A 257 -2.96 -12.18 -1.39
CA THR A 257 -4.42 -12.29 -1.24
C THR A 257 -4.79 -13.31 -0.16
N ALA A 258 -4.03 -14.40 -0.02
CA ALA A 258 -4.17 -15.39 1.04
C ALA A 258 -3.93 -14.82 2.44
N ARG A 259 -3.43 -13.59 2.56
CA ARG A 259 -3.39 -12.89 3.84
C ARG A 259 -4.79 -12.57 4.38
N TYR A 260 -5.79 -12.40 3.50
CA TYR A 260 -7.15 -12.06 3.91
C TYR A 260 -7.90 -13.24 4.54
N THR A 261 -7.54 -14.48 4.22
CA THR A 261 -8.16 -15.67 4.83
C THR A 261 -7.86 -15.76 6.34
N LYS A 262 -6.72 -15.20 6.78
CA LYS A 262 -6.32 -15.20 8.20
C LYS A 262 -7.08 -14.19 9.07
N VAL A 263 -7.75 -13.21 8.45
CA VAL A 263 -8.45 -12.14 9.17
C VAL A 263 -9.97 -12.23 9.04
N SER A 264 -10.48 -13.13 8.20
CA SER A 264 -11.91 -13.35 8.05
C SER A 264 -12.45 -14.23 9.19
N ASN A 265 -12.81 -13.58 10.30
CA ASN A 265 -13.45 -14.27 11.43
C ASN A 265 -14.78 -14.92 11.02
N GLY A 266 -15.49 -14.34 10.04
CA GLY A 266 -16.74 -14.90 9.51
C GLY A 266 -16.56 -16.23 8.79
N LEU A 267 -15.45 -16.45 8.08
CA LEU A 267 -15.13 -17.75 7.47
C LEU A 267 -14.71 -18.78 8.52
N ILE A 268 -13.89 -18.37 9.49
CA ILE A 268 -13.46 -19.24 10.59
C ILE A 268 -14.69 -19.72 11.37
N ARG A 269 -15.60 -18.81 11.73
CA ARG A 269 -16.83 -19.14 12.49
C ARG A 269 -17.82 -20.02 11.72
N ARG A 270 -17.86 -19.92 10.38
CA ARG A 270 -18.71 -20.76 9.52
C ARG A 270 -18.08 -22.12 9.22
N THR A 271 -16.80 -22.30 9.52
CA THR A 271 -16.15 -23.60 9.37
C THR A 271 -16.59 -24.48 10.52
N THR A 272 -17.43 -25.48 10.24
CA THR A 272 -17.87 -26.47 11.22
C THR A 272 -16.65 -27.18 11.81
N SER A 273 -16.57 -27.29 13.13
CA SER A 273 -15.51 -28.06 13.76
C SER A 273 -15.68 -29.54 13.39
N PRO A 274 -14.60 -30.27 13.07
CA PRO A 274 -14.68 -31.73 12.95
C PRO A 274 -15.27 -32.38 14.20
N LEU A 275 -15.05 -31.78 15.39
CA LEU A 275 -15.64 -32.23 16.65
C LEU A 275 -17.17 -32.25 16.61
N ASP A 276 -17.80 -31.27 15.96
CA ASP A 276 -19.25 -31.19 15.84
C ASP A 276 -19.86 -32.32 14.98
N ARG A 277 -19.01 -33.10 14.30
CA ARG A 277 -19.38 -34.28 13.52
C ARG A 277 -19.09 -35.59 14.25
N LEU A 278 -18.51 -35.53 15.45
CA LEU A 278 -18.21 -36.70 16.27
C LEU A 278 -19.25 -36.82 17.38
N ASN A 279 -19.76 -38.03 17.60
CA ASN A 279 -20.60 -38.31 18.75
C ASN A 279 -19.71 -38.80 19.89
N ILE A 280 -19.36 -37.92 20.82
CA ILE A 280 -18.49 -38.24 21.96
C ILE A 280 -19.33 -38.17 23.24
N GLU A 281 -19.57 -39.32 23.86
CA GLU A 281 -20.12 -39.38 25.21
C GLU A 281 -18.99 -39.11 26.21
N VAL A 282 -19.14 -38.06 27.01
CA VAL A 282 -18.12 -37.61 27.99
C VAL A 282 -18.34 -38.27 29.36
N VAL A 283 -19.46 -38.98 29.54
CA VAL A 283 -19.77 -39.68 30.78
C VAL A 283 -19.17 -41.08 30.71
N PRO A 284 -18.29 -41.49 31.64
CA PRO A 284 -17.84 -42.86 31.72
C PRO A 284 -19.03 -43.77 31.97
N SER A 285 -19.12 -44.89 31.25
CA SER A 285 -20.05 -45.97 31.57
C SER A 285 -19.80 -46.39 33.03
N GLY A 286 -20.79 -46.16 33.89
CA GLY A 286 -20.73 -46.50 35.31
C GLY A 286 -20.64 -47.99 35.59
#